data_AF-A0A2V7TR73-F1
#
_entry.id   AF-A0A2V7TR73-F1
#
_cell.length_a   1.000
_cell.length_b   1.000
_cell.length_c   1.000
_cell.angle_alpha   90.00
_cell.angle_beta   90.00
_cell.angle_gamma   90.00
#
_symmetry.space_group_name_H-M   'P 1'
#
loop_
_entity.id
_entity.type
_entity.pdbx_description
1 polymer ?
#
loop_
_entity_poly.entity_id
_entity_poly.type
_entity_poly.pdbx_seq_one_letter_code
_entity_poly.pdbx_strand_id
1 'polypeptide(L)'
;MERMRSEYADVLALDGVSKQEILAIARLLRAKPEMAIDRTSESGEYCLKSSQGTMTHYAKDAAATREDIVYEFAATPLLKAGLDPTQLPPLPALGKMEPGQWYYLAEGQVDPHHQHKMPGPALLLAVDVR
;
A
#
# COMPACT_ATOMS: atom_id res chain seq x y z
N MET A 1 20.15 19.24 15.39
CA MET A 1 20.35 19.34 13.92
C MET A 1 20.78 18.03 13.31
N GLU A 2 21.74 17.32 13.89
CA GLU A 2 22.30 16.07 13.34
C GLU A 2 21.27 14.91 13.27
N ARG A 3 20.49 14.71 14.35
CA ARG A 3 19.39 13.72 14.37
C ARG A 3 18.35 13.92 13.27
N MET A 4 17.91 15.17 13.07
CA MET A 4 16.96 15.51 12.01
C MET A 4 17.56 15.30 10.60
N ARG A 5 18.87 15.54 10.43
CA ARG A 5 19.53 15.22 9.15
C ARG A 5 19.60 13.72 8.90
N SER A 6 19.82 12.91 9.94
CA SER A 6 19.85 11.45 9.83
C SER A 6 18.46 10.85 9.58
N GLU A 7 17.43 11.30 10.29
CA GLU A 7 16.05 10.78 10.13
C GLU A 7 15.46 11.10 8.75
N TYR A 8 15.89 12.19 8.12
CA TYR A 8 15.41 12.64 6.82
C TYR A 8 16.46 12.48 5.71
N ALA A 9 17.51 11.68 5.92
CA ALA A 9 18.65 11.60 4.99
C ALA A 9 18.20 11.25 3.55
N ASP A 10 17.33 10.25 3.39
CA ASP A 10 16.81 9.84 2.08
C ASP A 10 16.01 10.95 1.42
N VAL A 11 15.13 11.64 2.17
CA VAL A 11 14.34 12.78 1.67
C VAL A 11 15.23 13.96 1.27
N LEU A 12 16.29 14.21 2.05
CA LEU A 12 17.25 15.29 1.79
C LEU A 12 18.16 15.00 0.59
N ALA A 13 18.37 13.71 0.25
CA ALA A 13 19.11 13.28 -0.93
C ALA A 13 18.31 13.40 -2.23
N LEU A 14 16.97 13.54 -2.16
CA LEU A 14 16.13 13.76 -3.34
C LEU A 14 16.34 15.14 -3.96
N ASP A 15 16.21 15.18 -5.29
CA ASP A 15 16.39 16.34 -6.17
C ASP A 15 15.13 16.50 -7.05
N GLY A 16 14.90 17.71 -7.59
CA GLY A 16 14.02 17.87 -8.74
C GLY A 16 12.59 17.35 -8.49
N VAL A 17 12.06 16.58 -9.44
CA VAL A 17 10.66 16.10 -9.41
C VAL A 17 10.41 15.14 -8.25
N SER A 18 11.33 14.21 -7.95
CA SER A 18 11.14 13.24 -6.86
C SER A 18 11.03 13.93 -5.50
N LYS A 19 11.84 14.98 -5.28
CA LYS A 19 11.70 15.84 -4.10
C LYS A 19 10.35 16.54 -4.06
N GLN A 20 9.89 17.12 -5.18
CA GLN A 20 8.61 17.81 -5.22
C GLN A 20 7.43 16.86 -4.94
N GLU A 21 7.51 15.62 -5.42
CA GLU A 21 6.49 14.59 -5.19
C GLU A 21 6.39 14.21 -3.70
N ILE A 22 7.51 13.89 -3.06
CA ILE A 22 7.52 13.60 -1.61
C ILE A 22 7.01 14.80 -0.79
N LEU A 23 7.35 16.03 -1.18
CA LEU A 23 6.82 17.22 -0.53
C LEU A 23 5.31 17.41 -0.75
N ALA A 24 4.77 16.99 -1.90
CA ALA A 24 3.33 17.01 -2.15
C ALA A 24 2.61 16.03 -1.21
N ILE A 25 3.10 14.79 -1.10
CA ILE A 25 2.58 13.77 -0.17
C ILE A 25 2.65 14.26 1.28
N ALA A 26 3.80 14.83 1.69
CA ALA A 26 3.96 15.37 3.04
C ALA A 26 2.95 16.49 3.38
N ARG A 27 2.60 17.34 2.41
CA ARG A 27 1.58 18.39 2.60
C ARG A 27 0.18 17.80 2.76
N LEU A 28 -0.15 16.74 2.03
CA LEU A 28 -1.41 16.01 2.19
C LEU A 28 -1.50 15.38 3.58
N LEU A 29 -0.47 14.65 4.00
CA LEU A 29 -0.40 14.04 5.34
C LEU A 29 -0.45 15.09 6.46
N ARG A 30 0.18 16.26 6.26
CA ARG A 30 0.05 17.36 7.22
C ARG A 30 -1.39 17.90 7.33
N ALA A 31 -2.11 17.96 6.21
CA ALA A 31 -3.49 18.42 6.19
C ALA A 31 -4.46 17.37 6.73
N LYS A 32 -4.15 16.07 6.56
CA LYS A 32 -4.99 14.95 6.94
C LYS A 32 -4.14 13.77 7.50
N PRO A 33 -3.62 13.89 8.73
CA PRO A 33 -2.68 12.92 9.30
C PRO A 33 -3.24 11.50 9.42
N GLU A 34 -4.55 11.35 9.59
CA GLU A 34 -5.23 10.06 9.72
C GLU A 34 -5.22 9.21 8.44
N MET A 35 -4.73 9.76 7.32
CA MET A 35 -4.43 8.98 6.12
C MET A 35 -3.26 8.02 6.34
N ALA A 36 -2.32 8.34 7.24
CA ALA A 36 -1.21 7.45 7.55
C ALA A 36 -1.60 6.46 8.64
N ILE A 37 -1.42 5.18 8.35
CA ILE A 37 -1.70 4.08 9.28
C ILE A 37 -0.41 3.26 9.42
N ASP A 38 0.03 3.07 10.67
CA ASP A 38 1.15 2.18 10.98
C ASP A 38 0.66 0.73 10.96
N ARG A 39 1.25 -0.08 10.08
CA ARG A 39 1.07 -1.54 9.99
C ARG A 39 2.40 -2.27 10.14
N THR A 40 3.42 -1.60 10.70
CA THR A 40 4.78 -2.13 10.69
C THR A 40 4.94 -3.34 11.61
N SER A 41 4.11 -3.49 12.64
CA SER A 41 4.07 -4.68 13.49
C SER A 41 3.39 -5.87 12.83
N GLU A 42 2.41 -5.62 11.96
CA GLU A 42 1.55 -6.63 11.34
C GLU A 42 2.09 -7.12 9.99
N SER A 43 2.50 -6.19 9.13
CA SER A 43 2.92 -6.46 7.76
C SER A 43 4.28 -5.87 7.38
N GLY A 44 4.88 -5.05 8.25
CA GLY A 44 6.13 -4.36 7.93
C GLY A 44 5.95 -3.15 7.01
N GLU A 45 4.74 -2.59 6.95
CA GLU A 45 4.38 -1.53 6.01
C GLU A 45 3.81 -0.29 6.69
N TYR A 46 3.85 0.84 5.98
CA TYR A 46 2.99 1.99 6.24
C TYR A 46 1.88 2.04 5.21
N CYS A 47 0.64 2.23 5.65
CA CYS A 47 -0.53 2.35 4.78
C CYS A 47 -0.94 3.83 4.62
N LEU A 48 -1.06 4.26 3.37
CA LEU A 48 -1.63 5.54 2.96
C LEU A 48 -3.08 5.32 2.51
N LYS A 49 -4.02 5.61 3.42
CA LYS A 49 -5.46 5.51 3.19
C LYS A 49 -6.00 6.73 2.45
N SER A 50 -6.00 6.67 1.12
CA SER A 50 -6.47 7.77 0.26
C SER A 50 -8.00 7.91 0.24
N SER A 51 -8.74 6.81 0.45
CA SER A 51 -10.20 6.81 0.61
C SER A 51 -10.65 5.71 1.58
N GLN A 52 -11.97 5.49 1.74
CA GLN A 52 -12.46 4.36 2.55
C GLN A 52 -12.08 2.99 1.95
N GLY A 53 -11.92 2.90 0.64
CA GLY A 53 -11.67 1.64 -0.07
C GLY A 53 -10.54 1.76 -1.08
N THR A 54 -9.61 2.68 -0.87
CA THR A 54 -8.41 2.79 -1.69
C THR A 54 -7.27 3.14 -0.79
N MET A 55 -6.23 2.33 -0.84
CA MET A 55 -5.04 2.54 -0.04
C MET A 55 -3.81 2.04 -0.76
N THR A 56 -2.67 2.52 -0.28
CA THR A 56 -1.36 2.14 -0.79
C THR A 56 -0.47 1.81 0.39
N HIS A 57 0.09 0.62 0.39
CA HIS A 57 1.07 0.18 1.36
C HIS A 57 2.45 0.44 0.80
N TYR A 58 3.35 0.92 1.65
CA TYR A 58 4.76 1.07 1.37
C TYR A 58 5.54 0.22 2.36
N ALA A 59 6.38 -0.67 1.87
CA ALA A 59 7.27 -1.44 2.72
C ALA A 59 8.17 -0.49 3.53
N LYS A 60 8.29 -0.76 4.84
CA LYS A 60 9.24 -0.04 5.70
C LYS A 60 10.69 -0.33 5.28
N ASP A 61 10.93 -1.53 4.75
CA ASP A 61 12.21 -1.97 4.20
C ASP A 61 11.99 -2.69 2.87
N ALA A 62 12.19 -1.97 1.77
CA ALA A 62 12.07 -2.50 0.40
C ALA A 62 13.13 -3.57 0.08
N ALA A 63 14.21 -3.70 0.88
CA ALA A 63 15.15 -4.79 0.70
C ALA A 63 14.59 -6.14 1.21
N ALA A 64 13.60 -6.12 2.10
CA ALA A 64 13.09 -7.29 2.81
C ALA A 64 11.90 -7.99 2.12
N THR A 65 11.30 -7.37 1.11
CA THR A 65 10.12 -7.88 0.39
C THR A 65 10.22 -7.62 -1.11
N ARG A 66 9.32 -8.19 -1.91
CA ARG A 66 9.04 -7.79 -3.31
C ARG A 66 7.71 -7.04 -3.46
N GLU A 67 7.01 -6.87 -2.34
CA GLU A 67 5.78 -6.10 -2.19
C GLU A 67 6.14 -4.68 -1.71
N ASP A 68 7.03 -3.99 -2.43
CA ASP A 68 7.55 -2.68 -2.00
C ASP A 68 6.43 -1.63 -1.95
N ILE A 69 5.53 -1.71 -2.93
CA ILE A 69 4.29 -0.97 -2.96
C ILE A 69 3.15 -1.95 -3.18
N VAL A 70 2.10 -1.91 -2.35
CA VAL A 70 0.85 -2.63 -2.61
C VAL A 70 -0.28 -1.64 -2.78
N TYR A 71 -0.93 -1.65 -3.94
CA TYR A 71 -2.17 -0.93 -4.15
C TYR A 71 -3.34 -1.82 -3.79
N GLU A 72 -4.25 -1.31 -2.97
CA GLU A 72 -5.50 -1.98 -2.63
C GLU A 72 -6.69 -1.10 -3.05
N PHE A 73 -7.67 -1.73 -3.71
CA PHE A 73 -8.88 -1.10 -4.21
C PHE A 73 -10.12 -1.89 -3.78
N ALA A 74 -11.18 -1.20 -3.38
CA ALA A 74 -12.49 -1.80 -3.19
C ALA A 74 -12.98 -2.38 -4.52
N ALA A 75 -13.23 -3.69 -4.54
CA ALA A 75 -13.59 -4.39 -5.75
C ALA A 75 -15.06 -4.17 -6.14
N THR A 76 -15.93 -3.82 -5.19
CA THR A 76 -17.39 -3.73 -5.42
C THR A 76 -17.80 -2.91 -6.65
N PRO A 77 -17.26 -1.70 -6.90
CA PRO A 77 -17.62 -0.93 -8.09
C PRO A 77 -17.18 -1.62 -9.40
N LEU A 78 -16.03 -2.29 -9.38
CA LEU A 78 -15.48 -2.98 -10.56
C LEU A 78 -16.22 -4.30 -10.84
N LEU A 79 -16.60 -5.05 -9.80
CA LEU A 79 -17.46 -6.21 -9.93
C LEU A 79 -18.82 -5.83 -10.55
N LYS A 80 -19.42 -4.72 -10.11
CA LYS A 80 -20.65 -4.17 -10.71
C LYS A 80 -20.47 -3.74 -12.18
N ALA A 81 -19.25 -3.34 -12.55
CA ALA A 81 -18.90 -2.97 -13.91
C ALA A 81 -18.56 -4.18 -14.81
N GLY A 82 -18.63 -5.41 -14.28
CA GLY A 82 -18.43 -6.64 -15.04
C GLY A 82 -17.05 -7.29 -14.88
N LEU A 83 -16.23 -6.85 -13.92
CA LEU A 83 -15.04 -7.62 -13.55
C LEU A 83 -15.46 -9.00 -13.05
N ASP A 84 -14.89 -10.04 -13.65
CA ASP A 84 -15.09 -11.43 -13.22
C ASP A 84 -13.97 -11.85 -12.24
N PRO A 85 -14.26 -11.97 -10.93
CA PRO A 85 -13.24 -12.28 -9.94
C PRO A 85 -12.71 -13.71 -10.07
N THR A 86 -13.40 -14.60 -10.79
CA THR A 86 -12.94 -15.99 -10.99
C THR A 86 -11.75 -16.08 -11.93
N GLN A 87 -11.46 -15.02 -12.67
CA GLN A 87 -10.27 -14.89 -13.53
C GLN A 87 -9.05 -14.34 -12.78
N LEU A 88 -9.19 -14.01 -11.50
CA LEU A 88 -8.11 -13.51 -10.66
C LEU A 88 -7.72 -14.57 -9.62
N PRO A 89 -6.41 -14.77 -9.36
CA PRO A 89 -5.99 -15.61 -8.25
C PRO A 89 -6.45 -15.01 -6.91
N PRO A 90 -6.74 -15.85 -5.90
CA PRO A 90 -6.97 -15.37 -4.54
C PRO A 90 -5.72 -14.69 -4.00
N LEU A 91 -5.89 -13.67 -3.18
CA LEU A 91 -4.78 -13.01 -2.49
C LEU A 91 -3.97 -14.04 -1.67
N PRO A 92 -2.66 -14.19 -1.92
CA PRO A 92 -1.82 -15.13 -1.18
C PRO A 92 -1.45 -14.57 0.20
N ALA A 93 -0.66 -15.31 0.96
CA ALA A 93 -0.11 -14.82 2.22
C ALA A 93 0.84 -13.61 2.00
N LEU A 94 1.10 -12.86 3.06
CA LEU A 94 2.04 -11.72 3.06
C LEU A 94 3.40 -12.12 2.46
N GLY A 95 3.95 -11.29 1.58
CA GLY A 95 5.24 -11.53 0.93
C GLY A 95 5.22 -12.63 -0.13
N LYS A 96 4.03 -13.02 -0.62
CA LYS A 96 3.84 -14.06 -1.65
C LYS A 96 3.06 -13.57 -2.87
N MET A 97 2.73 -12.29 -2.96
CA MET A 97 2.23 -11.70 -4.19
C MET A 97 3.35 -11.66 -5.23
N GLU A 98 3.03 -12.03 -6.46
CA GLU A 98 3.91 -11.78 -7.60
C GLU A 98 3.71 -10.32 -8.06
N PRO A 99 4.78 -9.52 -8.16
CA PRO A 99 4.68 -8.14 -8.65
C PRO A 99 4.06 -8.06 -10.04
N GLY A 100 3.14 -7.12 -10.25
CA GLY A 100 2.41 -6.95 -11.52
C GLY A 100 1.19 -7.87 -11.67
N GLN A 101 1.00 -8.86 -10.80
CA GLN A 101 -0.19 -9.71 -10.80
C GLN A 101 -1.32 -9.07 -9.99
N TRP A 102 -2.52 -9.05 -10.57
CA TRP A 102 -3.74 -8.68 -9.85
C TRP A 102 -4.25 -9.85 -9.04
N TYR A 103 -4.62 -9.59 -7.78
CA TYR A 103 -5.21 -10.54 -6.86
C TYR A 103 -6.59 -10.09 -6.39
N TYR A 104 -7.44 -11.04 -6.07
CA TYR A 104 -8.76 -10.81 -5.49
C TYR A 104 -8.82 -11.30 -4.05
N LEU A 105 -9.31 -10.45 -3.15
CA LEU A 105 -9.66 -10.80 -1.78
C LEU A 105 -11.18 -10.78 -1.67
N ALA A 106 -11.79 -11.92 -1.35
CA ALA A 106 -13.23 -12.00 -1.17
C ALA A 106 -13.68 -11.33 0.14
N GLU A 107 -14.92 -10.86 0.17
CA GLU A 107 -15.52 -10.30 1.38
C GLU A 107 -15.43 -11.28 2.57
N GLY A 108 -15.07 -10.75 3.74
CA GLY A 108 -14.96 -11.55 4.97
C GLY A 108 -13.71 -12.43 5.07
N GLN A 109 -12.82 -12.41 4.06
CA GLN A 109 -11.48 -12.97 4.18
C GLN A 109 -10.54 -12.01 4.92
N VAL A 110 -9.52 -12.58 5.56
CA VAL A 110 -8.46 -11.82 6.25
C VAL A 110 -7.51 -11.27 5.21
N ASP A 111 -7.27 -9.97 5.27
CA ASP A 111 -6.25 -9.32 4.48
C ASP A 111 -4.88 -9.48 5.18
N PRO A 112 -3.86 -10.06 4.53
CA PRO A 112 -2.52 -10.23 5.08
C PRO A 112 -1.79 -8.91 5.38
N HIS A 113 -2.15 -7.79 4.75
CA HIS A 113 -1.54 -6.47 5.01
C HIS A 113 -2.19 -5.74 6.20
N HIS A 114 -3.41 -6.15 6.56
CA HIS A 114 -4.19 -5.56 7.66
C HIS A 114 -4.37 -6.48 8.87
N GLN A 115 -4.18 -7.79 8.70
CA GLN A 115 -4.40 -8.85 9.71
C GLN A 115 -5.82 -8.87 10.29
N HIS A 116 -6.81 -8.37 9.55
CA HIS A 116 -8.22 -8.46 9.90
C HIS A 116 -9.08 -8.67 8.66
N LYS A 117 -10.36 -9.00 8.88
CA LYS A 117 -11.32 -9.15 7.78
C LYS A 117 -11.66 -7.79 7.20
N MET A 118 -11.70 -7.71 5.87
CA MET A 118 -12.12 -6.49 5.18
C MET A 118 -13.65 -6.43 5.07
N PRO A 119 -14.25 -5.23 5.20
CA PRO A 119 -15.70 -5.05 5.18
C PRO A 119 -16.33 -5.25 3.80
N GLY A 120 -15.51 -5.42 2.75
CA GLY A 120 -15.93 -5.69 1.39
C GLY A 120 -14.81 -6.40 0.63
N PRO A 121 -15.07 -6.85 -0.62
CA PRO A 121 -14.05 -7.46 -1.45
C PRO A 121 -13.02 -6.41 -1.92
N ALA A 122 -11.78 -6.85 -2.14
CA ALA A 122 -10.68 -5.98 -2.56
C ALA A 122 -9.90 -6.57 -3.74
N LEU A 123 -9.25 -5.69 -4.51
CA LEU A 123 -8.26 -6.01 -5.51
C LEU A 123 -6.92 -5.48 -5.07
N LEU A 124 -5.88 -6.29 -5.19
CA LEU A 124 -4.54 -5.92 -4.80
C LEU A 124 -3.54 -6.13 -5.93
N LEU A 125 -2.54 -5.25 -5.99
CA LEU A 125 -1.44 -5.29 -6.93
C LEU A 125 -0.14 -4.90 -6.21
N ALA A 126 0.86 -5.78 -6.25
CA ALA A 126 2.19 -5.48 -5.73
C ALA A 126 3.09 -4.92 -6.84
N VAL A 127 4.03 -4.05 -6.45
CA VAL A 127 5.11 -3.52 -7.28
C VAL A 127 6.44 -3.74 -6.55
N ASP A 128 7.42 -4.24 -7.31
CA ASP A 128 8.82 -4.37 -6.92
C ASP A 128 9.58 -3.23 -7.62
N VAL A 129 10.26 -2.37 -6.87
CA VAL A 129 10.91 -1.16 -7.41
C VAL A 129 12.38 -1.40 -7.80
N ARG A 130 12.83 -2.65 -7.82
CA ARG A 130 14.19 -3.08 -8.17
C ARG A 130 14.28 -3.69 -9.56
#